data_AF-A0A932KML9-F1
#
_entry.id   AF-A0A932KML9-F1
#
_cell.length_a   1.000
_cell.length_b   1.000
_cell.length_c   1.000
_cell.angle_alpha   90.00
_cell.angle_beta   90.00
_cell.angle_gamma   90.00
#
_symmetry.space_group_name_H-M   'P 1'
#
loop_
_entity.id
_entity.type
_entity.pdbx_description
1 polymer ?
#
loop_
_entity_poly.entity_id
_entity_poly.type
_entity_poly.pdbx_seq_one_letter_code
_entity_poly.pdbx_strand_id
1 'polypeptide(L)'
;MKTNESITVKNIEAAFAGESMAHIKYLYFAGIARAAGDAETAKVFEETAAQEVQHAFGHLDLLYPKTDMNVARCLEMAIEGETYEYTEMYPNFRHTAIQEGNAAAIAEYDEQIAESKEHAERFKATLEKAAKRFAALAKVEERHANTYRATLAKVAA
;
A
#
# COMPACT_ATOMS: atom_id res chain seq x y z
N MET A 1 29.34 5.82 7.16
CA MET A 1 28.61 6.86 7.90
C MET A 1 27.18 6.34 8.04
N LYS A 2 26.77 5.88 9.24
CA LYS A 2 25.38 5.47 9.46
C LYS A 2 24.53 6.74 9.29
N THR A 3 23.71 6.79 8.24
CA THR A 3 22.66 7.79 8.11
C THR A 3 21.74 7.60 9.31
N ASN A 4 21.87 8.45 10.34
CA ASN A 4 20.96 8.42 11.46
C ASN A 4 19.57 8.74 10.91
N GLU A 5 18.69 7.72 10.87
CA GLU A 5 17.28 7.89 10.57
C GLU A 5 16.69 8.96 11.49
N SER A 6 15.91 9.87 10.91
CA SER A 6 15.25 10.94 11.65
C SER A 6 14.29 10.36 12.69
N ILE A 7 14.44 10.77 13.96
CA ILE A 7 13.52 10.38 15.03
C ILE A 7 12.08 10.81 14.69
N THR A 8 11.94 11.98 14.05
CA THR A 8 10.62 12.45 13.58
C THR A 8 10.01 11.49 12.56
N VAL A 9 10.79 10.96 11.62
CA VAL A 9 10.29 9.99 10.64
C VAL A 9 9.82 8.71 11.35
N LYS A 10 10.60 8.20 12.30
CA LYS A 10 10.19 7.04 13.12
C LYS A 10 8.91 7.28 13.91
N ASN A 11 8.73 8.49 14.44
CA ASN A 11 7.51 8.85 15.15
C ASN A 11 6.30 8.89 14.21
N ILE A 12 6.48 9.35 12.97
CA ILE A 12 5.41 9.37 11.96
C ILE A 12 5.06 7.94 11.50
N GLU A 13 6.06 7.07 11.30
CA GLU A 13 5.83 5.65 11.01
C GLU A 13 5.08 4.95 12.15
N ALA A 14 5.48 5.21 13.40
CA ALA A 14 4.81 4.69 14.58
C ALA A 14 3.37 5.21 14.72
N ALA A 15 3.13 6.49 14.41
CA ALA A 15 1.78 7.07 14.39
C ALA A 15 0.94 6.41 13.29
N PHE A 16 1.44 6.29 12.06
CA PHE A 16 0.77 5.60 10.98
C PHE A 16 0.39 4.15 11.34
N ALA A 17 1.31 3.40 11.94
CA ALA A 17 1.02 2.05 12.45
C ALA A 17 -0.05 2.07 13.55
N GLY A 18 0.02 3.04 14.47
CA GLY A 18 -0.96 3.27 15.53
C GLY A 18 -2.38 3.50 14.99
N GLU A 19 -2.53 4.43 14.06
CA GLU A 19 -3.82 4.76 13.44
C GLU A 19 -4.38 3.59 12.62
N SER A 20 -3.51 2.85 11.92
CA SER A 20 -3.90 1.65 11.17
C SER A 20 -4.42 0.54 12.10
N MET A 21 -3.77 0.33 13.24
CA MET A 21 -4.25 -0.60 14.27
C MET A 21 -5.54 -0.12 14.94
N ALA A 22 -5.69 1.18 15.19
CA ALA A 22 -6.89 1.75 15.78
C ALA A 22 -8.10 1.57 14.86
N HIS A 23 -7.95 1.88 13.56
CA HIS A 23 -8.96 1.67 12.54
C HIS A 23 -9.54 0.24 12.57
N ILE A 24 -8.68 -0.77 12.45
CA ILE A 24 -9.16 -2.16 12.36
C ILE A 24 -9.75 -2.66 13.69
N LYS A 25 -9.23 -2.21 14.85
CA LYS A 25 -9.79 -2.52 16.17
C LYS A 25 -11.18 -1.93 16.34
N TYR A 26 -11.39 -0.68 15.95
CA TYR A 26 -12.69 -0.05 16.10
C TYR A 26 -13.75 -0.68 15.19
N LEU A 27 -13.40 -1.09 13.97
CA LEU A 27 -14.32 -1.91 13.15
C LEU A 27 -14.67 -3.24 13.81
N TYR A 28 -13.69 -3.91 14.43
CA TYR A 28 -13.94 -5.13 15.18
C TYR A 28 -14.86 -4.89 16.39
N PHE A 29 -14.62 -3.81 17.15
CA PHE A 29 -15.46 -3.42 18.30
C PHE A 29 -16.88 -3.05 17.88
N ALA A 30 -17.04 -2.38 16.74
CA ALA A 30 -18.35 -2.12 16.16
C ALA A 30 -19.12 -3.42 15.89
N GLY A 31 -18.45 -4.44 15.35
CA GLY A 31 -19.03 -5.77 15.16
C GLY A 31 -19.52 -6.39 16.47
N ILE A 32 -18.73 -6.28 17.55
CA ILE A 32 -19.13 -6.74 18.90
C ILE A 32 -20.36 -5.97 19.39
N ALA A 33 -20.37 -4.65 19.27
CA ALA A 33 -21.49 -3.81 19.71
C ALA A 33 -22.78 -4.15 18.93
N ARG A 34 -22.70 -4.36 17.60
CA ARG A 34 -23.84 -4.81 16.79
C ARG A 34 -24.37 -6.17 17.25
N ALA A 35 -23.48 -7.13 17.52
CA ALA A 35 -23.87 -8.45 18.00
C ALA A 35 -24.57 -8.40 19.38
N ALA A 36 -24.25 -7.39 20.20
CA ALA A 36 -24.91 -7.13 21.48
C ALA A 36 -26.23 -6.33 21.36
N GLY A 37 -26.62 -5.90 20.15
CA GLY A 37 -27.80 -5.08 19.92
C GLY A 37 -27.61 -3.58 20.18
N ASP A 38 -26.37 -3.13 20.42
CA ASP A 38 -26.04 -1.72 20.64
C ASP A 38 -25.59 -1.07 19.32
N ALA A 39 -26.59 -0.66 18.53
CA ALA A 39 -26.36 -0.02 17.25
C ALA A 39 -25.75 1.39 17.35
N GLU A 40 -25.99 2.11 18.45
CA GLU A 40 -25.49 3.47 18.63
C GLU A 40 -23.98 3.44 18.92
N THR A 41 -23.53 2.59 19.84
CA THR A 41 -22.09 2.40 20.12
C THR A 41 -21.36 1.86 18.90
N ALA A 42 -21.95 0.92 18.18
CA ALA A 42 -21.36 0.41 16.94
C ALA A 42 -21.10 1.52 15.92
N LYS A 43 -22.07 2.42 15.75
CA LYS A 43 -21.96 3.56 14.84
C LYS A 43 -20.84 4.51 15.26
N VAL A 44 -20.71 4.78 16.56
CA VAL A 44 -19.60 5.62 17.07
C VAL A 44 -18.25 5.00 16.71
N PHE A 45 -18.07 3.69 16.94
CA PHE A 45 -16.82 3.01 16.56
C PHE A 45 -16.54 3.06 15.07
N GLU A 46 -17.55 2.85 14.21
CA GLU A 46 -17.38 2.92 12.75
C GLU A 46 -17.02 4.33 12.28
N GLU A 47 -17.64 5.36 12.84
CA GLU A 47 -17.34 6.77 12.53
C GLU A 47 -15.92 7.14 12.96
N THR A 48 -15.50 6.72 14.16
CA THR A 48 -14.12 6.92 14.62
C THR A 48 -13.14 6.14 13.76
N ALA A 49 -13.43 4.88 13.41
CA ALA A 49 -12.57 4.09 12.51
C ALA A 49 -12.35 4.79 11.16
N ALA A 50 -13.39 5.42 10.61
CA ALA A 50 -13.28 6.20 9.38
C ALA A 50 -12.39 7.45 9.53
N GLN A 51 -12.40 8.08 10.71
CA GLN A 51 -11.52 9.21 11.02
C GLN A 51 -10.05 8.78 11.13
N GLU A 52 -9.75 7.62 11.73
CA GLU A 52 -8.36 7.15 11.84
C GLU A 52 -7.72 6.88 10.47
N VAL A 53 -8.51 6.52 9.45
CA VAL A 53 -8.02 6.44 8.06
C VAL A 53 -7.52 7.80 7.57
N GLN A 54 -8.21 8.89 7.93
CA GLN A 54 -7.79 10.24 7.54
C GLN A 54 -6.51 10.66 8.27
N HIS A 55 -6.35 10.30 9.56
CA HIS A 55 -5.11 10.51 10.28
C HIS A 55 -3.95 9.72 9.66
N ALA A 56 -4.16 8.43 9.37
CA ALA A 56 -3.19 7.58 8.69
C ALA A 56 -2.77 8.16 7.34
N PHE A 57 -3.71 8.67 6.52
CA PHE A 57 -3.41 9.34 5.25
C PHE A 57 -2.60 10.62 5.45
N GLY A 58 -2.86 11.40 6.50
CA GLY A 58 -2.04 12.56 6.85
C GLY A 58 -0.59 12.19 7.15
N HIS A 59 -0.35 11.07 7.84
CA HIS A 59 1.00 10.56 8.09
C HIS A 59 1.67 10.02 6.81
N LEU A 60 0.92 9.32 5.96
CA LEU A 60 1.43 8.85 4.66
C LEU A 60 1.80 10.00 3.73
N ASP A 61 1.07 11.12 3.73
CA ASP A 61 1.43 12.30 2.94
C ASP A 61 2.79 12.92 3.37
N LEU A 62 3.20 12.71 4.63
CA LEU A 62 4.51 13.14 5.15
C LEU A 62 5.63 12.13 4.85
N LEU A 63 5.33 10.82 4.91
CA LEU A 63 6.29 9.75 4.64
C LEU A 63 6.54 9.55 3.14
N TYR A 64 5.49 9.75 2.33
CA TYR A 64 5.48 9.53 0.89
C TYR A 64 4.93 10.76 0.17
N PRO A 65 5.69 11.88 0.13
CA PRO A 65 5.22 13.11 -0.49
C PRO A 65 4.76 12.88 -1.94
N LYS A 66 3.60 13.43 -2.30
CA LYS A 66 2.99 13.25 -3.63
C LYS A 66 3.89 13.68 -4.79
N THR A 67 4.87 14.57 -4.54
CA THR A 67 5.88 14.98 -5.53
C THR A 67 6.81 13.85 -5.94
N ASP A 68 7.01 12.88 -5.05
CA ASP A 68 7.95 11.78 -5.22
C ASP A 68 7.22 10.48 -5.60
N MET A 69 5.88 10.52 -5.61
CA MET A 69 5.01 9.38 -5.86
C MET A 69 4.36 9.45 -7.24
N ASN A 70 4.32 8.30 -7.89
CA ASN A 70 3.48 8.05 -9.06
C ASN A 70 2.98 6.60 -9.01
N VAL A 71 2.03 6.24 -9.87
CA VAL A 71 1.41 4.90 -9.87
C VAL A 71 2.45 3.78 -10.04
N ALA A 72 3.51 3.99 -10.83
CA ALA A 72 4.56 2.99 -10.99
C ALA A 72 5.33 2.79 -9.68
N ARG A 73 5.72 3.89 -9.00
CA ARG A 73 6.40 3.80 -7.71
C ARG A 73 5.52 3.16 -6.63
N CYS A 74 4.21 3.45 -6.60
CA CYS A 74 3.28 2.79 -5.68
C CYS A 74 3.24 1.27 -5.91
N LEU A 75 3.20 0.84 -7.18
CA LEU A 75 3.21 -0.59 -7.54
C LEU A 75 4.54 -1.25 -7.17
N GLU A 76 5.67 -0.60 -7.40
CA GLU A 76 6.99 -1.08 -6.98
C GLU A 76 7.04 -1.30 -5.47
N MET A 77 6.59 -0.33 -4.68
CA MET A 77 6.55 -0.45 -3.22
C MET A 77 5.63 -1.58 -2.75
N ALA A 78 4.46 -1.75 -3.39
CA ALA A 78 3.57 -2.87 -3.09
C ALA A 78 4.25 -4.21 -3.41
N ILE A 79 4.95 -4.32 -4.55
CA ILE A 79 5.72 -5.52 -4.91
C ILE A 79 6.83 -5.79 -3.89
N GLU A 80 7.57 -4.75 -3.47
CA GLU A 80 8.63 -4.85 -2.47
C GLU A 80 8.08 -5.38 -1.14
N GLY A 81 6.97 -4.81 -0.66
CA GLY A 81 6.30 -5.22 0.57
C GLY A 81 5.82 -6.67 0.52
N GLU A 82 4.98 -7.01 -0.46
CA GLU A 82 4.44 -8.37 -0.63
C GLU A 82 5.57 -9.40 -0.81
N THR A 83 6.65 -9.04 -1.53
CA THR A 83 7.82 -9.92 -1.67
C THR A 83 8.50 -10.18 -0.34
N TYR A 84 8.75 -9.13 0.45
CA TYR A 84 9.31 -9.27 1.79
C TYR A 84 8.43 -10.16 2.68
N GLU A 85 7.11 -10.00 2.59
CA GLU A 85 6.15 -10.80 3.35
C GLU A 85 6.29 -12.31 3.06
N TYR A 86 6.25 -12.72 1.79
CA TYR A 86 6.30 -14.15 1.43
C TYR A 86 7.71 -14.76 1.41
N THR A 87 8.78 -13.97 1.26
CA THR A 87 10.16 -14.51 1.23
C THR A 87 10.86 -14.46 2.58
N GLU A 88 10.54 -13.49 3.44
CA GLU A 88 11.28 -13.25 4.68
C GLU A 88 10.37 -13.25 5.91
N MET A 89 9.37 -12.36 5.98
CA MET A 89 8.62 -12.09 7.21
C MET A 89 7.82 -13.30 7.68
N TYR A 90 6.85 -13.77 6.88
CA TYR A 90 6.01 -14.89 7.27
C TYR A 90 6.77 -16.22 7.37
N PRO A 91 7.76 -16.54 6.51
CA PRO A 91 8.61 -17.71 6.73
C PRO A 91 9.32 -17.71 8.10
N ASN A 92 9.83 -16.56 8.54
CA ASN A 92 10.46 -16.42 9.85
C ASN A 92 9.43 -16.57 10.99
N PHE A 93 8.27 -15.91 10.90
CA PHE A 93 7.22 -16.03 11.92
C PHE A 93 6.67 -17.45 12.03
N ARG A 94 6.48 -18.11 10.89
CA ARG A 94 6.10 -19.51 10.81
C ARG A 94 7.14 -20.42 11.46
N HIS A 95 8.43 -20.17 11.24
CA HIS A 95 9.50 -20.94 11.89
C HIS A 95 9.41 -20.83 13.42
N THR A 96 9.22 -19.62 13.96
CA THR A 96 9.00 -19.41 15.39
C THR A 96 7.73 -20.12 15.89
N ALA A 97 6.62 -20.02 15.16
CA ALA A 97 5.38 -20.70 15.52
C ALA A 97 5.52 -22.23 15.57
N ILE A 98 6.34 -22.82 14.70
CA ILE A 98 6.70 -24.25 14.76
C ILE A 98 7.48 -24.57 16.02
N GLN A 99 8.48 -23.76 16.38
CA GLN A 99 9.27 -23.95 17.59
C GLN A 99 8.41 -23.89 18.87
N GLU A 100 7.36 -23.06 18.85
CA GLU A 100 6.43 -22.89 19.96
C GLU A 100 5.23 -23.86 19.93
N GLY A 101 5.08 -24.64 18.85
CA GLY A 101 3.95 -25.58 18.70
C GLY A 101 2.59 -24.93 18.46
N ASN A 102 2.55 -23.69 17.95
CA ASN A 102 1.31 -22.95 17.70
C ASN A 102 0.72 -23.27 16.32
N ALA A 103 -0.06 -24.35 16.23
CA ALA A 103 -0.65 -24.82 14.98
C ALA A 103 -1.56 -23.80 14.27
N ALA A 104 -2.27 -22.96 15.02
CA ALA A 104 -3.15 -21.95 14.44
C ALA A 104 -2.34 -20.86 13.72
N ALA A 105 -1.27 -20.36 14.37
CA ALA A 105 -0.39 -19.38 13.75
C ALA A 105 0.35 -19.94 12.53
N ILE A 106 0.75 -21.22 12.56
CA ILE A 106 1.37 -21.88 11.41
C ILE A 106 0.42 -21.88 10.21
N ALA A 107 -0.84 -22.25 10.41
CA ALA A 107 -1.84 -22.29 9.35
C ALA A 107 -2.10 -20.90 8.76
N GLU A 108 -2.26 -19.87 9.61
CA GLU A 108 -2.44 -18.49 9.19
C GLU A 108 -1.25 -17.99 8.35
N TYR A 109 -0.02 -18.22 8.81
CA TYR A 109 1.17 -17.79 8.06
C TYR A 109 1.36 -18.57 6.75
N ASP A 110 0.96 -19.85 6.70
CA ASP A 110 0.98 -20.62 5.44
C ASP A 110 0.04 -20.01 4.39
N GLU A 111 -1.15 -19.58 4.79
CA GLU A 111 -2.10 -18.88 3.92
C GLU A 111 -1.55 -17.52 3.47
N GLN A 112 -1.05 -16.71 4.42
CA GLN A 112 -0.52 -15.39 4.12
C GLN A 112 0.73 -15.42 3.21
N ILE A 113 1.58 -16.44 3.32
CA ILE A 113 2.70 -16.65 2.36
C ILE A 113 2.17 -16.88 0.94
N ALA A 114 1.15 -17.71 0.79
CA ALA A 114 0.56 -18.00 -0.51
C ALA A 114 -0.11 -16.75 -1.11
N GLU A 115 -0.93 -16.05 -0.32
CA GLU A 115 -1.63 -14.84 -0.76
C GLU A 115 -0.66 -13.71 -1.12
N SER A 116 0.35 -13.45 -0.29
CA SER A 116 1.33 -12.39 -0.54
C SER A 116 2.11 -12.64 -1.85
N LYS A 117 2.39 -13.92 -2.15
CA LYS A 117 2.98 -14.28 -3.45
C LYS A 117 2.05 -13.97 -4.61
N GLU A 118 0.77 -14.32 -4.51
CA GLU A 118 -0.24 -13.99 -5.54
C GLU A 118 -0.39 -12.47 -5.73
N HIS A 119 -0.38 -11.70 -4.63
CA HIS A 119 -0.41 -10.24 -4.66
C HIS A 119 0.80 -9.67 -5.39
N ALA A 120 2.01 -10.10 -5.04
CA ALA A 120 3.24 -9.67 -5.70
C ALA A 120 3.21 -9.95 -7.22
N GLU A 121 2.73 -11.14 -7.63
CA GLU A 121 2.56 -11.50 -9.04
C GLU A 121 1.53 -10.61 -9.75
N ARG A 122 0.39 -10.34 -9.09
CA ARG A 122 -0.66 -9.44 -9.61
C ARG A 122 -0.17 -8.01 -9.79
N PHE A 123 0.58 -7.47 -8.82
CA PHE A 123 1.14 -6.13 -8.92
C PHE A 123 2.22 -6.04 -10.01
N LYS A 124 3.11 -7.04 -10.12
CA LYS A 124 4.10 -7.12 -11.22
C LYS A 124 3.42 -7.09 -12.59
N ALA A 125 2.40 -7.94 -12.80
CA ALA A 125 1.66 -7.97 -14.05
C ALA A 125 0.94 -6.64 -14.35
N THR A 126 0.47 -5.94 -13.30
CA THR A 126 -0.17 -4.63 -13.43
C THR A 126 0.85 -3.55 -13.83
N LEU A 127 2.02 -3.53 -13.20
CA LEU A 127 3.11 -2.60 -13.53
C LEU A 127 3.58 -2.77 -14.98
N GLU A 128 3.76 -4.00 -15.44
CA GLU A 128 4.14 -4.29 -16.83
C GLU A 128 3.11 -3.76 -17.85
N LYS A 129 1.82 -3.94 -17.56
CA LYS A 129 0.73 -3.42 -18.41
C LYS A 129 0.73 -1.90 -18.42
N ALA A 130 0.93 -1.27 -17.27
CA ALA A 130 1.02 0.19 -17.16
C ALA A 130 2.20 0.74 -17.96
N ALA A 131 3.39 0.13 -17.84
CA ALA A 131 4.59 0.52 -18.58
C ALA A 131 4.37 0.47 -20.11
N LYS A 132 3.74 -0.61 -20.62
CA LYS A 132 3.39 -0.74 -22.05
C LYS A 132 2.42 0.35 -22.50
N ARG A 133 1.42 0.69 -21.68
CA ARG A 133 0.46 1.76 -21.97
C ARG A 133 1.13 3.12 -22.02
N PHE A 134 2.02 3.44 -21.07
CA PHE A 134 2.76 4.70 -21.07
C PHE A 134 3.69 4.82 -22.28
N ALA A 135 4.40 3.75 -22.64
CA ALA A 135 5.24 3.74 -23.84
C ALA A 135 4.43 3.96 -25.12
N ALA A 136 3.22 3.40 -25.22
CA ALA A 136 2.34 3.64 -26.35
C ALA A 136 1.85 5.09 -26.42
N LEU A 137 1.44 5.67 -25.28
CA LEU A 137 1.02 7.07 -25.20
C LEU A 137 2.16 8.04 -25.56
N ALA A 138 3.38 7.81 -25.07
CA ALA A 138 4.53 8.64 -25.39
C ALA A 138 4.80 8.73 -26.90
N LYS A 139 4.66 7.61 -27.62
CA LYS A 139 4.80 7.58 -29.09
C LYS A 139 3.69 8.37 -29.80
N VAL A 140 2.47 8.33 -29.27
CA VAL A 140 1.35 9.11 -29.82
C VAL A 140 1.58 10.60 -29.62
N GLU A 141 1.98 11.02 -28.42
CA GLU A 141 2.28 12.42 -28.12
C GLU A 141 3.48 12.95 -28.92
N GLU A 142 4.53 12.14 -29.10
CA GLU A 142 5.65 12.48 -29.98
C GLU A 142 5.18 12.71 -31.42
N ARG A 143 4.30 11.85 -31.94
CA ARG A 143 3.72 12.01 -33.27
C ARG A 143 2.90 13.30 -33.36
N HIS A 144 2.09 13.63 -32.35
CA HIS A 144 1.34 14.89 -32.31
C HIS A 144 2.28 16.10 -32.30
N ALA A 145 3.29 16.10 -31.42
CA ALA A 145 4.29 17.17 -31.34
C ALA A 145 5.03 17.38 -32.67
N ASN A 146 5.44 16.30 -33.33
CA ASN A 146 6.08 16.36 -34.64
C ASN A 146 5.13 16.87 -35.73
N THR A 147 3.85 16.50 -35.68
CA THR A 147 2.82 17.01 -36.60
C THR A 147 2.63 18.52 -36.42
N TYR A 148 2.51 19.01 -35.17
CA TYR A 148 2.41 20.45 -34.90
C TYR A 148 3.63 21.22 -35.39
N ARG A 149 4.85 20.71 -35.13
CA ARG A 149 6.10 21.31 -35.65
C ARG A 149 6.12 21.40 -37.18
N ALA A 150 5.72 20.32 -37.86
CA ALA A 150 5.67 20.29 -39.31
C ALA A 150 4.63 21.27 -39.89
N THR A 151 3.45 21.38 -39.27
CA THR A 151 2.42 22.35 -39.68
C THR A 151 2.89 23.80 -39.45
N LEU A 152 3.48 24.09 -38.29
CA LEU A 152 4.02 25.42 -37.99
C LEU A 152 5.08 25.85 -39.00
N ALA A 153 5.99 24.94 -39.37
CA ALA A 153 7.01 25.20 -40.39
C ALA A 153 6.42 25.52 -41.78
N LYS A 154 5.27 24.94 -42.13
CA LYS A 154 4.56 25.25 -43.39
C LYS A 154 3.85 26.59 -43.38
N VAL A 155 3.36 27.03 -42.22
CA VAL A 155 2.65 28.32 -42.09
C VAL A 155 3.64 29.49 -41.99
N ALA A 156 4.86 29.24 -41.51
CA ALA A 156 5.91 30.25 -41.38
C ALA A 156 6.79 30.44 -42.64
N ALA A 157 6.54 29.67 -43.71
CA ALA A 157 7.23 29.73 -45.00
C ALA A 157 6.38 30.47 -46.04
#